data_AF-A0A090W578-F1
#
_entry.id   AF-A0A090W578-F1
#
_cell.length_a   1.000
_cell.length_b   1.000
_cell.length_c   1.000
_cell.angle_alpha   90.00
_cell.angle_beta   90.00
_cell.angle_gamma   90.00
#
_symmetry.space_group_name_H-M   'P 1'
#
loop_
_entity.id
_entity.type
_entity.pdbx_description
1 polymer ?
#
loop_
_entity_poly.entity_id
_entity_poly.type
_entity_poly.pdbx_seq_one_letter_code
_entity_poly.pdbx_strand_id
1 'polypeptide(L)'
;MSQQLAHHTVNGCPVNSGDMMGSGTISGPTEDSYGSMLELTWKGEKPLKMADGTERKFINDNDTVIMRGYCEKDGTRIGFGEVSTKLLPVYKKK
;
A
#
# COMPACT_ATOMS: atom_id res chain seq x y z
N MET A 1 -15.02 2.25 7.92
CA MET A 1 -15.54 2.64 6.59
C MET A 1 -16.87 3.40 6.64
N SER A 2 -17.77 3.15 7.58
CA SER A 2 -19.09 3.82 7.64
C SER A 2 -19.03 5.35 7.63
N GLN A 3 -18.06 5.95 8.34
CA GLN A 3 -17.86 7.41 8.35
C GLN A 3 -17.42 7.96 6.99
N GLN A 4 -16.55 7.24 6.27
CA GLN A 4 -16.07 7.65 4.95
C GLN A 4 -17.23 7.66 3.95
N LEU A 5 -18.04 6.60 3.93
CA LEU A 5 -19.20 6.52 3.04
C LEU A 5 -20.24 7.60 3.36
N ALA A 6 -20.59 7.77 4.64
CA ALA A 6 -21.54 8.79 5.07
C ALA A 6 -21.11 10.20 4.64
N HIS A 7 -19.82 10.52 4.81
CA HIS A 7 -19.29 11.81 4.38
C HIS A 7 -19.26 11.94 2.84
N HIS A 8 -18.90 10.89 2.11
CA HIS A 8 -18.87 10.92 0.64
C HIS A 8 -20.26 11.23 0.07
N THR A 9 -21.33 10.70 0.66
CA THR A 9 -22.70 10.88 0.16
C THR A 9 -23.44 12.08 0.76
N VAL A 10 -22.84 12.84 1.67
CA VAL A 10 -23.54 13.87 2.45
C VAL A 10 -24.11 15.00 1.59
N ASN A 11 -23.49 15.30 0.44
CA ASN A 11 -23.91 16.35 -0.48
C ASN A 11 -24.72 15.83 -1.68
N GLY A 12 -25.15 14.56 -1.64
CA GLY A 12 -25.89 13.93 -2.73
C GLY A 12 -25.02 13.27 -3.81
N CYS A 13 -23.71 13.12 -3.61
CA CYS A 13 -22.86 12.33 -4.50
C CYS A 13 -23.40 10.88 -4.60
N PRO A 14 -23.76 10.38 -5.80
CA PRO A 14 -24.24 9.02 -5.96
C PRO A 14 -23.10 8.01 -5.83
N VAL A 15 -23.38 6.87 -5.21
CA VAL A 15 -22.49 5.69 -5.18
C VAL A 15 -23.17 4.55 -5.90
N ASN A 16 -22.45 3.93 -6.83
CA ASN A 16 -22.95 2.88 -7.70
C ASN A 16 -22.40 1.50 -7.30
N SER A 17 -23.05 0.46 -7.81
CA SER A 17 -22.54 -0.90 -7.69
C SER A 17 -21.22 -1.02 -8.44
N GLY A 18 -20.18 -1.49 -7.74
CA GLY A 18 -18.83 -1.62 -8.28
C GLY A 18 -17.90 -0.46 -7.95
N ASP A 19 -18.37 0.61 -7.33
CA ASP A 19 -17.51 1.70 -6.86
C ASP A 19 -16.53 1.19 -5.79
N MET A 20 -15.27 1.64 -5.88
CA MET A 20 -14.20 1.29 -4.94
C MET A 20 -13.83 2.48 -4.06
N MET A 21 -13.70 2.24 -2.75
CA MET A 21 -13.34 3.25 -1.76
C MET A 21 -12.04 2.85 -1.05
N GLY A 22 -11.00 3.67 -1.18
CA GLY A 22 -9.72 3.43 -0.49
C GLY A 22 -9.76 3.81 0.98
N SER A 23 -9.05 3.07 1.83
CA SER A 23 -8.85 3.42 3.25
C SER A 23 -7.98 4.67 3.44
N GLY A 24 -7.12 4.96 2.46
CA GLY A 24 -5.89 5.72 2.67
C GLY A 24 -4.73 4.80 3.06
N THR A 25 -3.52 5.33 3.09
CA THR A 25 -2.32 4.61 3.56
C THR A 25 -2.52 4.14 5.00
N ILE A 26 -2.26 2.86 5.27
CA ILE A 26 -2.41 2.27 6.60
C ILE A 26 -1.04 2.27 7.28
N SER A 27 -0.87 3.16 8.26
CA SER A 27 0.35 3.26 9.07
C SER A 27 0.03 3.01 10.53
N GLY A 28 0.75 2.09 11.16
CA GLY A 28 0.67 1.83 12.59
C GLY A 28 1.57 2.77 13.40
N PRO A 29 1.61 2.59 14.74
CA PRO A 29 2.34 3.47 15.64
C PRO A 29 3.85 3.22 15.68
N THR A 30 4.35 2.11 15.10
CA THR A 30 5.78 1.75 15.11
C THR A 30 6.42 1.98 13.75
N GLU A 31 7.72 2.30 13.70
CA GLU A 31 8.42 2.63 12.45
C GLU A 31 8.35 1.51 11.40
N ASP A 32 8.31 0.24 11.82
CA ASP A 32 8.18 -0.94 10.95
C ASP A 32 6.75 -1.20 10.45
N SER A 33 5.78 -0.41 10.91
CA SER A 33 4.36 -0.52 10.56
C SER A 33 3.86 0.63 9.68
N TYR A 34 4.76 1.48 9.17
CA TYR A 34 4.39 2.56 8.25
C TYR A 34 4.03 2.05 6.86
N GLY A 35 2.99 2.64 6.25
CA GLY A 35 2.37 2.15 5.03
C GLY A 35 2.98 2.67 3.72
N SER A 36 4.04 3.48 3.76
CA SER A 36 4.70 3.99 2.56
C SER A 36 6.22 4.10 2.71
N MET A 37 6.94 4.03 1.57
CA MET A 37 8.38 4.27 1.57
C MET A 37 8.74 5.70 1.97
N LEU A 38 7.85 6.67 1.74
CA LEU A 38 8.04 8.05 2.18
C LEU A 38 8.18 8.11 3.71
N GLU A 39 7.28 7.42 4.42
CA GLU A 39 7.28 7.34 5.88
C GLU A 39 8.43 6.46 6.38
N LEU A 40 8.56 5.24 5.86
CA LEU A 40 9.59 4.27 6.27
C LEU A 40 11.00 4.83 6.13
N THR A 41 11.25 5.61 5.07
CA THR A 41 12.58 6.15 4.80
C THR A 41 12.76 7.58 5.27
N TRP A 42 11.73 8.16 5.91
CA TRP A 42 11.69 9.55 6.32
C TRP A 42 12.13 10.51 5.20
N LYS A 43 11.39 10.49 4.08
CA LYS A 43 11.71 11.27 2.88
C LYS A 43 13.11 10.96 2.31
N GLY A 44 13.58 9.73 2.49
CA GLY A 44 14.88 9.26 2.02
C GLY A 44 16.08 9.66 2.88
N GLU A 45 15.86 10.26 4.07
CA GLU A 45 16.91 10.55 5.05
C GLU A 45 17.39 9.29 5.78
N LYS A 46 16.52 8.27 5.90
CA LYS A 46 16.80 6.98 6.53
C LYS A 46 16.62 5.84 5.51
N PRO A 47 17.62 5.49 4.69
CA PRO A 47 17.48 4.40 3.71
C PRO A 47 17.11 3.06 4.38
N LEU A 48 16.24 2.29 3.72
CA LEU A 48 15.92 0.92 4.11
C LEU A 48 16.99 -0.03 3.58
N LYS A 49 17.50 -0.91 4.45
CA LYS A 49 18.41 -2.00 4.05
C LYS A 49 17.60 -3.21 3.60
N MET A 50 17.91 -3.71 2.41
CA MET A 50 17.29 -4.88 1.82
C MET A 50 18.07 -6.15 2.17
N ALA A 51 17.44 -7.32 2.05
CA ALA A 51 18.05 -8.60 2.37
C ALA A 51 19.26 -8.96 1.48
N ASP A 52 19.31 -8.42 0.26
CA ASP A 52 20.43 -8.58 -0.68
C ASP A 52 21.59 -7.61 -0.42
N GLY A 53 21.51 -6.80 0.64
CA GLY A 53 22.49 -5.79 1.00
C GLY A 53 22.35 -4.46 0.24
N THR A 54 21.41 -4.35 -0.71
CA THR A 54 21.11 -3.07 -1.36
C THR A 54 20.29 -2.16 -0.44
N GLU A 55 20.20 -0.88 -0.78
CA GLU A 55 19.37 0.08 -0.05
C GLU A 55 18.24 0.63 -0.91
N ARG A 56 17.17 1.10 -0.26
CA ARG A 56 16.07 1.80 -0.91
C ARG A 56 15.67 3.06 -0.14
N LYS A 57 15.42 4.12 -0.89
CA LYS A 57 14.72 5.34 -0.42
C LYS A 57 13.30 5.38 -0.99
N PHE A 58 13.18 5.03 -2.26
CA PHE A 58 11.92 4.84 -2.98
C PHE A 58 12.03 3.58 -3.85
N ILE A 59 10.95 3.25 -4.55
CA ILE A 59 10.89 2.13 -5.48
C ILE A 59 11.80 2.43 -6.68
N ASN A 60 12.68 1.50 -7.01
CA ASN A 60 13.55 1.58 -8.19
C ASN A 60 12.98 0.79 -9.36
N ASP A 61 13.48 1.08 -10.58
CA ASP A 61 13.19 0.28 -11.76
C ASP A 61 13.47 -1.21 -11.49
N ASN A 62 12.52 -2.05 -11.86
CA ASN A 62 12.49 -3.50 -11.68
C ASN A 62 12.23 -4.00 -10.26
N ASP A 63 11.99 -3.14 -9.28
CA ASP A 63 11.45 -3.58 -7.99
C ASP A 63 10.01 -4.10 -8.15
N THR A 64 9.66 -5.13 -7.40
CA THR A 64 8.29 -5.66 -7.30
C THR A 64 7.75 -5.38 -5.91
N VAL A 65 6.61 -4.70 -5.82
CA VAL A 65 5.89 -4.49 -4.56
C VAL A 65 4.78 -5.53 -4.45
N ILE A 66 4.76 -6.23 -3.32
CA ILE A 66 3.80 -7.30 -3.01
C ILE A 66 3.06 -6.93 -1.73
N MET A 67 1.74 -6.81 -1.81
CA MET A 67 0.87 -6.61 -0.65
C MET A 67 0.06 -7.88 -0.37
N ARG A 68 0.05 -8.28 0.91
CA ARG A 68 -0.68 -9.44 1.41
C ARG A 68 -1.37 -9.07 2.72
N GLY A 69 -2.55 -9.62 2.95
CA GLY A 69 -3.32 -9.39 4.17
C GLY A 69 -4.22 -10.59 4.47
N TYR A 70 -4.45 -10.84 5.75
CA TYR A 70 -5.32 -11.93 6.21
C TYR A 70 -5.85 -11.67 7.61
N CYS A 71 -6.97 -12.32 7.93
CA CYS A 71 -7.44 -12.51 9.30
C CYS A 71 -7.19 -13.97 9.70
N GLU A 72 -6.90 -14.19 10.97
CA GLU A 72 -6.70 -15.53 11.53
C GLU A 72 -7.42 -15.67 12.86
N LYS A 73 -8.09 -16.81 13.07
CA LYS A 73 -8.72 -17.18 14.32
C LYS A 73 -8.74 -18.70 14.46
N ASP A 74 -8.31 -19.21 15.62
CA ASP A 74 -8.34 -20.64 15.96
C ASP A 74 -7.74 -21.54 14.86
N GLY A 75 -6.60 -21.13 14.30
CA GLY A 75 -5.91 -21.85 13.21
C GLY A 75 -6.58 -21.74 11.83
N THR A 76 -7.73 -21.07 11.73
CA THR A 76 -8.41 -20.80 10.46
C THR A 76 -7.99 -19.44 9.91
N ARG A 77 -7.54 -19.41 8.66
CA ARG A 77 -7.07 -18.21 7.98
C ARG A 77 -7.97 -17.82 6.81
N ILE A 78 -8.35 -16.55 6.75
CA ILE A 78 -9.08 -15.96 5.62
C ILE A 78 -8.20 -14.86 5.03
N GLY A 79 -7.67 -15.10 3.82
CA GLY A 79 -6.73 -14.21 3.16
C GLY A 79 -7.32 -13.46 1.97
N PHE A 80 -6.70 -12.34 1.61
CA PHE A 80 -7.01 -11.55 0.41
C PHE A 80 -6.25 -12.01 -0.85
N GLY A 81 -5.37 -13.01 -0.71
CA GLY A 81 -4.40 -13.35 -1.76
C GLY A 81 -3.24 -12.34 -1.80
N GLU A 82 -2.81 -12.00 -3.02
CA GLU A 82 -1.69 -11.10 -3.28
C GLU A 82 -2.08 -10.03 -4.31
N VAL A 83 -1.65 -8.80 -4.06
CA VAL A 83 -1.56 -7.73 -5.07
C VAL A 83 -0.08 -7.50 -5.34
N SER A 84 0.35 -7.68 -6.60
CA SER A 84 1.76 -7.68 -6.97
C SER A 84 1.99 -6.95 -8.28
N THR A 85 2.93 -6.00 -8.25
CA THR A 85 3.24 -5.17 -9.40
C THR A 85 4.74 -4.90 -9.46
N LYS A 86 5.34 -5.13 -10.64
CA LYS A 86 6.72 -4.76 -10.94
C LYS A 86 6.78 -3.38 -11.58
N LEU A 87 7.62 -2.49 -11.06
CA LEU A 87 7.91 -1.21 -11.69
C LEU A 87 8.82 -1.44 -12.90
N LEU A 88 8.35 -1.08 -14.09
CA LEU A 88 9.17 -1.12 -15.30
C LEU A 88 9.91 0.21 -15.48
N PRO A 89 11.07 0.19 -16.16
CA PRO A 89 11.73 1.42 -16.58
C PRO A 89 10.79 2.35 -17.34
N VAL A 90 11.06 3.65 -17.25
CA VAL A 90 10.28 4.67 -17.97
C VAL A 90 10.19 4.33 -19.46
N TYR A 91 8.97 4.42 -20.00
CA TYR A 91 8.74 4.21 -21.42
C TYR A 91 9.49 5.27 -22.24
N LYS A 92 10.40 4.84 -23.12
CA LYS A 92 11.11 5.71 -24.07
C LYS A 92 10.45 5.58 -25.44
N LYS A 93 9.85 6.67 -25.92
CA LYS A 93 9.26 6.72 -27.26
C LYS A 93 10.38 6.60 -28.31
N LYS A 94 10.11 5.83 -29.36
CA LYS A 94 10.97 5.74 -30.54
C LYS A 94 10.94 7.02 -31.37
#